data_AF-A0A9X2WSS0-F1
#
_entry.id   AF-A0A9X2WSS0-F1
#
_cell.length_a   1.000
_cell.length_b   1.000
_cell.length_c   1.000
_cell.angle_alpha   90.00
_cell.angle_beta   90.00
_cell.angle_gamma   90.00
#
_symmetry.space_group_name_H-M   'P 1'
#
loop_
_entity.id
_entity.type
_entity.pdbx_description
1 polymer ?
#
loop_
_entity_poly.entity_id
_entity_poly.type
_entity_poly.pdbx_seq_one_letter_code
_entity_poly.pdbx_strand_id
1 'polypeptide(L)'
;MSNLTAKIATPEALVQAQLEAYNQRDLTTFVAQFSDDVCIYRPPATAPVLQGKAAFSDFYQNERFNLPNLHAEIVSRMAVGNKVVDHERISGIRDEPFEVMVVFEVNDGLIQAMWSFATN
;
A
#
# COMPACT_ATOMS: atom_id res chain seq x y z
N MET A 1 -0.54 12.01 35.75
CA MET A 1 -0.20 10.63 35.31
C MET A 1 -0.49 10.58 33.82
N SER A 2 0.58 10.62 33.03
CA SER A 2 0.57 10.71 31.57
C SER A 2 -0.01 9.46 30.93
N ASN A 3 -0.90 9.62 29.96
CA ASN A 3 -0.97 8.65 28.87
C ASN A 3 -1.01 9.43 27.56
N LEU A 4 0.08 9.29 26.82
CA LEU A 4 0.28 9.74 25.46
C LEU A 4 -0.98 9.48 24.65
N THR A 5 -1.57 10.54 24.12
CA THR A 5 -2.42 10.47 22.95
C THR A 5 -1.54 9.94 21.83
N ALA A 6 -1.44 8.61 21.68
CA ALA A 6 -0.95 8.01 20.45
C ALA A 6 -1.77 8.66 19.35
N LYS A 7 -1.09 9.42 18.49
CA LYS A 7 -1.69 10.09 17.34
C LYS A 7 -2.38 9.02 16.52
N ILE A 8 -3.69 8.87 16.64
CA ILE A 8 -4.47 7.96 15.79
C ILE A 8 -4.32 8.54 14.39
N ALA A 9 -3.45 7.93 13.59
CA ALA A 9 -3.28 8.31 12.20
C ALA A 9 -4.59 8.01 11.48
N THR A 10 -5.08 8.97 10.68
CA THR A 10 -6.25 8.71 9.84
C THR A 10 -5.90 7.66 8.78
N PRO A 11 -6.87 6.95 8.20
CA PRO A 11 -6.61 6.01 7.11
C PRO A 11 -5.79 6.64 5.97
N GLU A 12 -6.09 7.88 5.60
CA GLU A 12 -5.37 8.61 4.55
C GLU A 12 -3.93 8.89 4.96
N ALA A 13 -3.66 9.18 6.24
CA ALA A 13 -2.30 9.41 6.72
C ALA A 13 -1.44 8.14 6.69
N LEU A 14 -2.04 6.97 7.00
CA LEU A 14 -1.35 5.68 6.91
C LEU A 14 -1.04 5.31 5.45
N VAL A 15 -2.01 5.48 4.55
CA VAL A 15 -1.79 5.26 3.11
C VAL A 15 -0.80 6.27 2.54
N GLN A 16 -0.82 7.52 3.00
CA GLN A 16 0.21 8.50 2.61
C GLN A 16 1.62 8.09 3.04
N ALA A 17 1.80 7.66 4.29
CA ALA A 17 3.09 7.19 4.79
C ALA A 17 3.58 5.94 4.03
N GLN A 18 2.66 5.04 3.68
CA GLN A 18 2.94 3.88 2.84
C GLN A 18 3.43 4.30 1.44
N LEU A 19 2.79 5.26 0.77
CA LEU A 19 3.23 5.77 -0.53
C LEU A 19 4.61 6.43 -0.45
N GLU A 20 4.85 7.24 0.57
CA GLU A 20 6.15 7.90 0.77
C GLU A 20 7.28 6.88 0.94
N ALA A 21 7.05 5.85 1.77
CA ALA A 21 8.00 4.75 1.93
C ALA A 21 8.17 3.94 0.64
N TYR A 22 7.10 3.72 -0.13
CA TYR A 22 7.16 3.08 -1.44
C TYR A 22 8.07 3.84 -2.42
N ASN A 23 7.89 5.15 -2.52
CA ASN A 23 8.67 6.01 -3.40
C ASN A 23 10.14 6.14 -2.98
N GLN A 24 10.42 5.98 -1.68
CA GLN A 24 11.77 5.91 -1.13
C GLN A 24 12.38 4.50 -1.19
N ARG A 25 11.59 3.50 -1.59
CA ARG A 25 11.93 2.06 -1.52
C ARG A 25 12.39 1.64 -0.11
N ASP A 26 11.82 2.28 0.92
CA ASP A 26 12.08 1.97 2.32
C ASP A 26 11.16 0.85 2.78
N LEU A 27 11.66 -0.38 2.71
CA LEU A 27 10.92 -1.59 3.09
C LEU A 27 10.43 -1.54 4.54
N THR A 28 11.27 -1.04 5.45
CA THR A 28 10.96 -1.07 6.89
C THR A 28 9.79 -0.15 7.20
N THR A 29 9.82 1.08 6.71
CA THR A 29 8.74 2.04 6.93
C THR A 29 7.47 1.63 6.18
N PHE A 30 7.62 1.03 5.00
CA PHE A 30 6.51 0.55 4.18
C PHE A 30 5.73 -0.55 4.89
N VAL A 31 6.37 -1.66 5.29
CA VAL A 31 5.67 -2.81 5.90
C VAL A 31 5.14 -2.51 7.30
N ALA A 32 5.67 -1.48 7.98
CA ALA A 32 5.17 -1.02 9.27
C ALA A 32 3.74 -0.44 9.20
N GLN A 33 3.29 0.00 8.03
CA GLN A 33 1.91 0.51 7.85
C GLN A 33 0.87 -0.62 7.72
N PHE A 34 1.30 -1.86 7.55
CA PHE A 34 0.44 -3.01 7.29
C PHE A 34 0.31 -3.91 8.52
N SER A 35 -0.81 -4.62 8.63
CA SER A 35 -1.02 -5.62 9.67
C SER A 35 -0.20 -6.88 9.43
N ASP A 36 -0.01 -7.68 10.48
CA ASP A 36 0.72 -8.95 10.39
C ASP A 36 -0.01 -9.96 9.47
N ASP A 37 -1.33 -9.87 9.38
CA ASP A 37 -2.20 -10.74 8.57
C ASP A 37 -2.69 -10.08 7.27
N VAL A 38 -1.98 -9.05 6.78
CA VAL A 38 -2.38 -8.29 5.59
C VAL A 38 -2.70 -9.20 4.40
N CYS A 39 -3.80 -8.91 3.70
CA CYS A 39 -4.22 -9.64 2.50
C CYS A 39 -4.20 -8.75 1.26
N ILE A 40 -3.47 -9.17 0.23
CA ILE A 40 -3.37 -8.45 -1.04
C ILE A 40 -4.16 -9.18 -2.11
N TYR A 41 -5.03 -8.46 -2.79
CA TYR A 41 -5.91 -8.99 -3.82
C TYR A 41 -5.65 -8.35 -5.18
N ARG A 42 -5.84 -9.16 -6.22
CA ARG A 42 -5.88 -8.72 -7.62
C ARG A 42 -7.20 -9.20 -8.23
N PRO A 43 -8.29 -8.42 -8.09
CA PRO A 43 -9.57 -8.75 -8.69
C PRO A 43 -9.44 -9.07 -10.19
N PRO A 44 -10.29 -9.97 -10.72
CA PRO A 44 -11.48 -10.55 -10.10
C PRO A 44 -11.22 -11.76 -9.18
N ALA A 45 -9.95 -12.13 -8.94
CA ALA A 45 -9.64 -13.23 -8.02
C ALA A 45 -10.16 -12.92 -6.61
N THR A 46 -10.82 -13.91 -6.00
CA THR A 46 -11.41 -13.80 -4.66
C THR A 46 -10.44 -14.24 -3.55
N ALA A 47 -9.41 -15.00 -3.88
CA ALA A 47 -8.34 -15.37 -2.97
C ALA A 47 -7.21 -14.32 -3.03
N PRO A 48 -6.54 -14.02 -1.90
CA PRO A 48 -5.41 -13.13 -1.90
C PRO A 48 -4.23 -13.73 -2.68
N VAL A 49 -3.52 -12.89 -3.44
CA VAL A 49 -2.28 -13.28 -4.14
C VAL A 49 -1.06 -13.23 -3.23
N LEU A 50 -1.14 -12.46 -2.12
CA LEU A 50 -0.18 -12.45 -1.02
C LEU A 50 -0.96 -12.37 0.29
N GLN A 51 -0.55 -13.15 1.28
CA GLN A 51 -1.16 -13.16 2.60
C GLN A 51 -0.08 -13.17 3.68
N GLY A 52 -0.25 -12.31 4.68
CA GLY A 52 0.66 -12.14 5.78
C GLY A 52 1.84 -11.19 5.45
N LYS A 53 2.30 -10.47 6.48
CA LYS A 53 3.35 -9.45 6.36
C LYS A 53 4.68 -10.00 5.86
N ALA A 54 5.02 -11.24 6.23
CA ALA A 54 6.25 -11.89 5.77
C ALA A 54 6.27 -12.05 4.24
N ALA A 55 5.26 -12.71 3.67
CA ALA A 55 5.16 -12.90 2.23
C ALA A 55 5.03 -11.57 1.47
N PHE A 56 4.33 -10.60 2.06
CA PHE A 56 4.23 -9.24 1.52
C PHE A 56 5.57 -8.51 1.49
N SER A 57 6.32 -8.55 2.60
CA SER A 57 7.66 -7.97 2.72
C SER A 57 8.62 -8.58 1.71
N ASP A 58 8.65 -9.92 1.61
CA ASP A 58 9.52 -10.63 0.69
C ASP A 58 9.22 -10.27 -0.78
N PHE A 59 7.94 -10.16 -1.14
CA PHE A 59 7.56 -9.72 -2.48
C PHE A 59 8.05 -8.30 -2.77
N TYR A 60 7.83 -7.34 -1.87
CA TYR A 60 8.27 -5.96 -2.12
C TYR A 60 9.78 -5.84 -2.15
N GLN A 61 10.51 -6.56 -1.30
CA GLN A 61 11.97 -6.57 -1.32
C GLN A 61 12.53 -7.08 -2.66
N ASN A 62 12.00 -8.19 -3.16
CA ASN A 62 12.60 -8.92 -4.27
C ASN A 62 12.01 -8.56 -5.65
N GLU A 63 10.80 -7.99 -5.70
CA GLU A 63 10.09 -7.72 -6.96
C GLU A 63 9.80 -6.24 -7.20
N ARG A 64 10.02 -5.37 -6.20
CA ARG A 64 9.70 -3.93 -6.30
C ARG A 64 10.85 -3.05 -5.87
N PHE A 65 11.29 -3.13 -4.62
CA PHE A 65 12.24 -2.17 -4.05
C PHE A 65 13.68 -2.39 -4.53
N ASN A 66 13.93 -3.43 -5.32
CA ASN A 66 15.14 -3.60 -6.12
C ASN A 66 15.12 -2.80 -7.45
N LEU A 67 13.99 -2.21 -7.85
CA LEU A 67 13.85 -1.44 -9.08
C LEU A 67 14.23 0.03 -8.85
N PRO A 68 15.34 0.53 -9.42
CA PRO A 68 15.89 1.85 -9.06
C PRO A 68 14.99 3.02 -9.50
N ASN A 69 14.17 2.80 -10.53
CA ASN A 69 13.28 3.81 -11.11
C ASN A 69 11.84 3.68 -10.60
N LEU A 70 11.58 2.83 -9.61
CA LEU A 70 10.23 2.63 -9.06
C LEU A 70 9.70 3.95 -8.49
N HIS A 71 8.51 4.34 -8.94
CA HIS A 71 7.80 5.50 -8.41
C HIS A 71 6.28 5.36 -8.62
N ALA A 72 5.51 5.90 -7.68
CA ALA A 72 4.06 6.00 -7.70
C ALA A 72 3.66 7.47 -7.47
N GLU A 73 2.92 8.03 -8.42
CA GLU A 73 2.30 9.34 -8.34
C GLU A 73 0.80 9.18 -8.04
N ILE A 74 0.26 9.87 -7.04
CA ILE A 74 -1.18 9.93 -6.83
C ILE A 74 -1.79 10.90 -7.84
N VAL A 75 -2.63 10.38 -8.73
CA VAL A 75 -3.47 11.17 -9.64
C VAL A 75 -4.68 11.71 -8.90
N SER A 76 -5.33 10.87 -8.08
CA SER A 76 -6.40 11.30 -7.18
C SER A 76 -6.56 10.34 -6.01
N ARG A 77 -7.14 10.84 -4.91
CA ARG A 77 -7.46 10.06 -3.71
C ARG A 77 -8.88 10.34 -3.26
N MET A 78 -9.59 9.29 -2.84
CA MET A 78 -10.85 9.39 -2.09
C MET A 78 -10.77 8.57 -0.81
N ALA A 79 -11.50 8.98 0.22
CA ALA A 79 -11.61 8.26 1.47
C ALA A 79 -13.06 8.21 1.95
N VAL A 80 -13.48 7.05 2.43
CA VAL A 80 -14.81 6.82 3.01
C VAL A 80 -14.66 5.90 4.21
N GLY A 81 -14.81 6.47 5.41
CA GLY A 81 -14.64 5.73 6.65
C GLY A 81 -13.25 5.11 6.76
N ASN A 82 -13.17 3.78 6.79
CA ASN A 82 -11.93 3.02 6.94
C ASN A 82 -11.29 2.59 5.60
N LYS A 83 -11.83 3.08 4.48
CA LYS A 83 -11.35 2.78 3.14
C LYS A 83 -10.74 4.01 2.50
N VAL A 84 -9.60 3.83 1.84
CA VAL A 84 -8.94 4.82 1.01
C VAL A 84 -8.77 4.23 -0.38
N VAL A 85 -9.02 5.02 -1.42
CA VAL A 85 -8.80 4.62 -2.80
C VAL A 85 -7.90 5.62 -3.46
N ASP A 86 -6.78 5.13 -3.99
CA ASP A 86 -5.84 5.89 -4.78
C ASP A 86 -5.94 5.49 -6.24
N HIS A 87 -6.03 6.48 -7.10
CA HIS A 87 -5.71 6.34 -8.51
C HIS A 87 -4.25 6.74 -8.67
N GLU A 88 -3.40 5.76 -8.94
CA GLU A 88 -1.96 5.94 -9.00
C GLU A 88 -1.47 5.78 -10.44
N ARG A 89 -0.46 6.57 -10.80
CA ARG A 89 0.39 6.34 -11.97
C ARG A 89 1.73 5.78 -11.51
N ILE A 90 2.02 4.56 -11.94
CA ILE A 90 3.24 3.82 -11.57
C ILE A 90 4.24 3.87 -12.72
N SER A 91 5.51 4.12 -12.39
CA SER A 91 6.65 4.02 -13.30
C SER A 91 7.75 3.14 -12.72
N GLY A 92 8.64 2.66 -13.58
CA GLY A 92 9.82 1.87 -13.19
C GLY A 92 9.59 0.36 -13.00
N ILE A 93 8.38 -0.15 -13.21
CA ILE A 93 8.09 -1.60 -13.23
C ILE A 93 8.15 -2.18 -14.66
N ARG A 94 7.69 -1.40 -15.64
CA ARG A 94 7.68 -1.73 -17.07
C ARG A 94 8.17 -0.51 -17.86
N ASP A 95 8.40 -0.67 -19.15
CA ASP A 95 8.96 0.40 -20.00
C ASP A 95 8.12 1.69 -19.96
N GLU A 96 6.79 1.54 -20.06
CA GLU A 96 5.86 2.67 -20.04
C GLU A 96 5.08 2.78 -18.72
N PRO A 97 4.87 3.99 -18.18
CA PRO A 97 4.02 4.18 -17.01
C PRO A 97 2.62 3.61 -17.20
N PHE A 98 1.96 3.33 -16.08
CA PHE A 98 0.62 2.76 -16.10
C PHE A 98 -0.20 3.18 -14.93
N GLU A 99 -1.52 3.12 -15.10
CA GLU A 99 -2.44 3.53 -14.06
C GLU A 99 -3.02 2.31 -13.36
N VAL A 100 -3.15 2.42 -12.04
CA VAL A 100 -3.72 1.41 -11.16
C VAL A 100 -4.64 2.11 -10.17
N MET A 101 -5.80 1.51 -9.91
CA MET A 101 -6.62 1.90 -8.77
C MET A 101 -6.27 0.96 -7.62
N VAL A 102 -5.83 1.53 -6.49
CA VAL A 102 -5.48 0.79 -5.28
C VAL A 102 -6.48 1.15 -4.19
N VAL A 103 -7.16 0.13 -3.66
CA VAL A 103 -8.08 0.28 -2.53
C VAL A 103 -7.38 -0.26 -1.29
N PHE A 104 -7.38 0.51 -0.21
CA PHE A 104 -6.85 0.12 1.08
C PHE A 104 -7.97 0.02 2.11
N GLU A 105 -7.93 -1.02 2.94
CA GLU A 105 -8.72 -1.12 4.16
C GLU A 105 -7.84 -0.97 5.38
N VAL A 106 -8.17 0.00 6.23
CA VAL A 106 -7.44 0.29 7.45
C VAL A 106 -8.31 -0.11 8.65
N ASN A 107 -7.79 -0.93 9.56
CA ASN A 107 -8.41 -1.18 10.86
C ASN A 107 -7.33 -1.20 11.94
N ASP A 108 -7.68 -0.71 13.14
CA ASP A 108 -6.79 -0.66 14.30
C ASP A 108 -5.45 0.04 14.01
N GLY A 109 -5.49 1.08 13.17
CA GLY A 109 -4.30 1.88 12.81
C GLY A 109 -3.33 1.20 11.84
N LEU A 110 -3.75 0.11 11.17
CA LEU A 110 -2.93 -0.63 10.20
C LEU A 110 -3.74 -0.95 8.94
N ILE A 111 -3.05 -1.03 7.80
CA ILE A 111 -3.63 -1.51 6.54
C ILE A 111 -3.78 -3.04 6.63
N GLN A 112 -5.02 -3.51 6.62
CA GLN A 112 -5.38 -4.92 6.71
C GLN A 112 -5.54 -5.58 5.35
N ALA A 113 -5.96 -4.82 4.34
CA ALA A 113 -6.12 -5.34 3.00
C ALA A 113 -5.84 -4.28 1.94
N MET A 114 -5.36 -4.75 0.79
CA MET A 114 -5.12 -3.95 -0.39
C MET A 114 -5.68 -4.67 -1.62
N TRP A 115 -6.45 -3.96 -2.44
CA TRP A 115 -6.89 -4.45 -3.75
C TRP A 115 -6.25 -3.58 -4.82
N SER A 116 -5.69 -4.21 -5.84
CA SER A 116 -5.15 -3.49 -7.00
C SER A 116 -5.93 -3.85 -8.26
N PHE A 117 -6.42 -2.83 -8.95
CA PHE A 117 -7.13 -2.93 -10.22
C PHE A 117 -6.27 -2.24 -11.28
N ALA A 118 -5.57 -3.02 -12.09
CA ALA A 118 -4.79 -2.51 -13.21
C ALA A 118 -5.61 -2.65 -14.51
N THR A 119 -5.39 -1.74 -15.46
CA THR A 119 -5.89 -1.91 -16.83
C THR A 119 -5.15 -3.08 -17.50
N ASN A 120 -5.90 -3.95 -18.17
CA ASN A 120 -5.34 -5.04 -18.98
C ASN A 120 -4.48 -4.53 -20.14
#